data_AF-A0A0D6PZL0-F1
#
_entry.id   AF-A0A0D6PZL0-F1
#
_cell.length_a   1.000
_cell.length_b   1.000
_cell.length_c   1.000
_cell.angle_alpha   90.00
_cell.angle_beta   90.00
_cell.angle_gamma   90.00
#
_symmetry.space_group_name_H-M   'P 1'
#
loop_
_entity.id
_entity.type
_entity.pdbx_description
1 polymer ?
#
loop_
_entity_poly.entity_id
_entity_poly.type
_entity_poly.pdbx_seq_one_letter_code
_entity_poly.pdbx_strand_id
1 'polypeptide(L)'
;MTVFSVGQDMAGIRDGLTRLAAVGRNPHRLLEAIGLGLETSTRERMRDGVDPDSVKWESYAPLNSLYAQGKKGSGILLGPDLHLYNSIRSGVDGNAVVVGTDVKYGRVHQYGAIITPKNAPQLSFTMGDKRIHAASVHIPARPYLGFSGEDREMVVGQLEDMYRSAIRR
;
A
#
# COMPACT_ATOMS: atom_id res chain seq x y z
N MET A 1 7.49 -52.18 -34.23
CA MET A 1 6.96 -51.10 -33.37
C MET A 1 8.16 -50.30 -32.89
N THR A 2 8.30 -49.06 -33.35
CA THR A 2 9.44 -48.20 -32.98
C THR A 2 8.98 -47.25 -31.88
N VAL A 3 9.67 -47.25 -30.74
CA VAL A 3 9.42 -46.35 -29.60
C VAL A 3 10.72 -45.59 -29.33
N PHE A 4 10.62 -44.25 -29.29
CA PHE A 4 11.72 -43.36 -28.92
C PHE A 4 11.44 -42.79 -27.53
N SER A 5 12.41 -42.90 -26.62
CA SER A 5 12.31 -42.41 -25.24
C SER A 5 13.39 -41.38 -24.97
N VAL A 6 12.98 -40.23 -24.43
CA VAL A 6 13.80 -39.00 -24.28
C VAL A 6 14.20 -38.79 -22.82
N GLY A 7 14.24 -39.86 -22.02
CA GLY A 7 14.27 -39.77 -20.55
C GLY A 7 15.47 -39.02 -19.96
N GLN A 8 16.65 -39.09 -20.58
CA GLN A 8 17.85 -38.38 -20.11
C GLN A 8 17.81 -36.88 -20.46
N ASP A 9 17.28 -36.52 -21.63
CA ASP A 9 17.13 -35.11 -22.05
C ASP A 9 16.05 -34.37 -21.24
N MET A 10 15.17 -35.10 -20.55
CA MET A 10 14.08 -34.54 -19.71
C MET A 10 14.50 -34.28 -18.25
N ALA A 11 15.72 -34.64 -17.85
CA ALA A 11 16.19 -34.47 -16.46
C ALA A 11 16.17 -32.98 -16.03
N GLY A 12 16.70 -32.08 -16.86
CA GLY A 12 16.70 -30.64 -16.58
C GLY A 12 15.29 -30.04 -16.49
N ILE A 13 14.34 -30.56 -17.29
CA ILE A 13 12.93 -30.15 -17.23
C ILE A 13 12.30 -30.58 -15.90
N ARG A 14 12.56 -31.82 -15.46
CA ARG A 14 12.06 -32.35 -14.18
C ARG A 14 12.65 -31.58 -12.99
N ASP A 15 13.92 -31.21 -13.04
CA ASP A 15 14.58 -30.42 -12.00
C ASP A 15 13.98 -29.00 -11.94
N GLY A 16 13.76 -28.36 -13.09
CA GLY A 16 13.04 -27.09 -13.19
C GLY A 16 11.65 -27.16 -12.59
N LEU A 17 10.84 -28.16 -12.96
CA LEU A 17 9.49 -28.36 -12.40
C LEU A 17 9.52 -28.62 -10.89
N THR A 18 10.52 -29.33 -10.39
CA THR A 18 10.68 -29.59 -8.95
C THR A 18 10.96 -28.31 -8.18
N ARG A 19 11.79 -27.41 -8.73
CA ARG A 19 12.07 -26.10 -8.14
C ARG A 19 10.85 -25.18 -8.19
N LEU A 20 10.12 -25.16 -9.30
CA LEU A 20 8.86 -24.42 -9.43
C LEU A 20 7.84 -24.87 -8.37
N ALA A 21 7.65 -26.18 -8.23
CA ALA A 21 6.78 -26.73 -7.20
C ALA A 21 7.27 -26.38 -5.78
N ALA A 22 8.58 -26.29 -5.56
CA ALA A 22 9.13 -25.88 -4.27
C ALA A 22 8.81 -24.43 -3.93
N VAL A 23 8.87 -23.51 -4.91
CA VAL A 23 8.45 -22.11 -4.68
C VAL A 23 6.95 -22.02 -4.44
N GLY A 24 6.13 -22.75 -5.19
CA GLY A 24 4.69 -22.82 -4.94
C GLY A 24 4.33 -23.33 -3.54
N ARG A 25 5.15 -24.23 -2.96
CA ARG A 25 4.97 -24.73 -1.59
C ARG A 25 5.41 -23.74 -0.51
N ASN A 26 6.37 -22.87 -0.81
CA ASN A 26 6.86 -21.86 0.14
C ASN A 26 7.15 -20.54 -0.60
N PRO A 27 6.11 -19.75 -0.88
CA PRO A 27 6.24 -18.50 -1.61
C PRO A 27 6.73 -17.34 -0.72
N HIS A 28 7.10 -17.59 0.54
CA HIS A 28 7.31 -16.54 1.54
C HIS A 28 8.25 -15.43 1.06
N ARG A 29 9.41 -15.78 0.48
CA ARG A 29 10.38 -14.79 -0.04
C ARG A 29 9.82 -13.92 -1.17
N LEU A 30 8.99 -14.51 -2.03
CA LEU A 30 8.31 -13.76 -3.09
C LEU A 30 7.27 -12.83 -2.48
N LEU A 31 6.49 -13.29 -1.50
CA LEU A 31 5.49 -12.48 -0.82
C LEU A 31 6.14 -11.32 -0.04
N GLU A 32 7.31 -11.53 0.58
CA GLU A 32 8.09 -10.46 1.21
C GLU A 32 8.53 -9.40 0.19
N ALA A 33 9.03 -9.82 -0.98
CA ALA A 33 9.43 -8.91 -2.06
C ALA A 33 8.24 -8.11 -2.61
N ILE A 34 7.08 -8.76 -2.75
CA ILE A 34 5.81 -8.10 -3.11
C ILE A 34 5.42 -7.08 -2.05
N GLY A 35 5.50 -7.45 -0.76
CA GLY A 35 5.21 -6.56 0.36
C GLY A 35 6.03 -5.28 0.33
N LEU A 36 7.35 -5.40 0.17
CA LEU A 36 8.25 -4.24 0.07
C LEU A 36 7.92 -3.35 -1.13
N GLY A 37 7.55 -3.94 -2.26
CA GLY A 37 7.10 -3.20 -3.44
C GLY A 37 5.81 -2.42 -3.17
N LEU A 38 4.80 -3.06 -2.56
CA LEU A 38 3.53 -2.42 -2.23
C LEU A 38 3.68 -1.34 -1.15
N GLU A 39 4.59 -1.52 -0.21
CA GLU A 39 4.96 -0.49 0.78
C GLU A 39 5.56 0.75 0.08
N THR A 40 6.44 0.53 -0.90
CA THR A 40 7.05 1.61 -1.70
C THR A 40 5.99 2.34 -2.52
N SER A 41 5.18 1.61 -3.28
CA SER A 41 4.10 2.18 -4.10
C SER A 41 3.07 2.95 -3.25
N THR A 42 2.72 2.45 -2.06
CA THR A 42 1.86 3.19 -1.12
C THR A 42 2.47 4.52 -0.70
N ARG A 43 3.78 4.55 -0.40
CA ARG A 43 4.48 5.78 -0.05
C ARG A 43 4.56 6.76 -1.23
N GLU A 44 4.78 6.27 -2.44
CA GLU A 44 4.80 7.10 -3.65
C GLU A 44 3.44 7.76 -3.88
N ARG A 45 2.34 7.02 -3.75
CA ARG A 45 0.98 7.61 -3.77
C ARG A 45 0.79 8.70 -2.75
N MET A 46 1.26 8.49 -1.52
CA MET A 46 1.21 9.52 -0.47
C MET A 46 2.03 10.76 -0.81
N ARG A 47 3.21 10.58 -1.42
CA ARG A 47 4.07 11.66 -1.86
C ARG A 47 3.42 12.46 -2.98
N ASP A 48 2.80 11.76 -3.92
CA ASP A 48 2.18 12.36 -5.10
C ASP A 48 0.78 12.90 -4.82
N GLY A 49 0.19 12.56 -3.67
CA GLY A 49 -1.15 12.99 -3.29
C GLY A 49 -2.23 12.39 -4.17
N VAL A 50 -2.08 11.12 -4.55
CA VAL A 50 -3.02 10.38 -5.39
C VAL A 50 -3.57 9.15 -4.66
N ASP A 51 -4.74 8.69 -5.08
CA ASP A 51 -5.30 7.41 -4.63
C ASP A 51 -4.79 6.22 -5.47
N PRO A 52 -5.21 4.97 -5.16
CA PRO A 52 -4.82 3.79 -5.91
C PRO A 52 -5.20 3.80 -7.39
N ASP A 53 -6.16 4.63 -7.79
CA ASP A 53 -6.58 4.82 -9.19
C ASP A 53 -5.86 6.01 -9.84
N SER A 54 -4.80 6.50 -9.19
CA SER A 54 -3.98 7.65 -9.61
C SER A 54 -4.73 8.98 -9.68
N VAL A 55 -5.90 9.09 -9.03
CA VAL A 55 -6.67 10.34 -8.97
C VAL A 55 -6.11 11.22 -7.85
N LYS A 56 -5.80 12.48 -8.19
CA LYS A 56 -5.32 13.46 -7.20
C LYS A 56 -6.37 13.71 -6.13
N TRP A 57 -6.02 13.53 -4.87
CA TRP A 57 -6.92 13.81 -3.73
C TRP A 57 -7.44 15.24 -3.74
N GLU A 58 -6.67 16.19 -4.25
CA GLU A 58 -7.08 17.59 -4.30
C GLU A 58 -8.33 17.82 -5.16
N SER A 59 -8.62 16.93 -6.10
CA SER A 59 -9.82 17.02 -6.95
C SER A 59 -11.13 16.72 -6.20
N TYR A 60 -11.10 15.91 -5.14
CA TYR A 60 -12.32 15.46 -4.43
C TYR A 60 -12.27 15.59 -2.90
N ALA A 61 -11.08 15.71 -2.33
CA ALA A 61 -10.82 15.85 -0.90
C ALA A 61 -9.74 16.93 -0.63
N PRO A 62 -9.91 18.15 -1.16
CA PRO A 62 -8.93 19.22 -1.02
C PRO A 62 -8.64 19.53 0.45
N LEU A 63 -7.48 20.11 0.68
CA LEU A 63 -7.14 20.61 1.99
C LEU A 63 -8.05 21.79 2.34
N ASN A 64 -8.50 21.88 3.59
CA ASN A 64 -9.24 23.06 4.03
C ASN A 64 -8.34 24.30 3.92
N SER A 65 -8.84 25.38 3.31
CA SER A 65 -8.05 26.58 3.03
C SER A 65 -7.50 27.28 4.29
N LEU A 66 -8.21 27.24 5.42
CA LEU A 66 -7.69 27.79 6.69
C LEU A 66 -6.59 26.90 7.27
N TYR A 67 -6.74 25.58 7.17
CA TYR A 67 -5.68 24.66 7.60
C TYR A 67 -4.44 24.78 6.72
N ALA A 68 -4.62 25.01 5.41
CA ALA A 68 -3.54 25.20 4.44
C ALA A 68 -2.57 26.33 4.83
N GLN A 69 -3.08 27.42 5.41
CA GLN A 69 -2.28 28.58 5.79
C GLN A 69 -1.19 28.26 6.83
N GLY A 70 -1.46 27.30 7.73
CA GLY A 70 -0.55 26.92 8.82
C GLY A 70 0.00 25.50 8.70
N LYS A 71 -0.31 24.79 7.61
CA LYS A 71 0.12 23.41 7.44
C LYS A 71 1.64 23.34 7.29
N LYS A 72 2.25 22.43 8.04
CA LYS A 72 3.65 22.06 7.89
C LYS A 72 3.74 20.73 7.12
N GLY A 73 4.72 20.62 6.23
CA GLY A 73 4.95 19.45 5.37
C GLY A 73 4.54 19.67 3.92
N SER A 74 5.05 18.83 3.02
CA SER A 74 5.04 19.04 1.57
C SER A 74 3.79 18.55 0.83
N GLY A 75 2.86 17.87 1.51
CA GLY A 75 1.69 17.25 0.88
C GLY A 75 0.55 17.01 1.85
N ILE A 76 -0.64 16.69 1.35
CA ILE A 76 -1.87 16.62 2.17
C ILE A 76 -1.72 15.67 3.37
N LEU A 77 -1.21 14.45 3.14
CA LEU A 77 -0.93 13.46 4.19
C LEU A 77 0.54 13.43 4.66
N LEU A 78 1.36 14.37 4.20
CA LEU A 78 2.77 14.49 4.60
C LEU A 78 2.89 15.60 5.64
N GLY A 79 3.03 15.20 6.90
CA GLY A 79 3.32 16.08 8.03
C GLY A 79 4.81 16.41 8.14
N PRO A 80 5.21 17.29 9.09
CA PRO A 80 6.60 17.70 9.25
C PRO A 80 7.57 16.56 9.62
N ASP A 81 7.08 15.55 10.35
CA ASP A 81 7.84 14.37 10.79
C ASP A 81 7.59 13.13 9.90
N LEU A 82 6.74 13.28 8.89
CA LEU A 82 6.30 12.19 8.01
C LEU A 82 5.76 10.98 8.78
N HIS A 83 5.17 11.15 9.97
CA HIS A 83 4.85 10.02 10.86
C HIS A 83 3.99 8.92 10.20
N LEU A 84 2.88 9.29 9.53
CA LEU A 84 2.04 8.31 8.84
C LEU A 84 2.79 7.64 7.68
N TYR A 85 3.49 8.42 6.87
CA TYR A 85 4.28 7.93 5.73
C TYR A 85 5.38 6.95 6.17
N ASN A 86 6.08 7.27 7.26
CA ASN A 86 7.15 6.46 7.83
C ASN A 86 6.63 5.24 8.60
N SER A 87 5.34 5.19 8.95
CA SER A 87 4.71 4.07 9.65
C SER A 87 4.20 2.95 8.73
N ILE A 88 4.13 3.19 7.42
CA ILE A 88 3.64 2.18 6.47
C ILE A 88 4.57 0.97 6.51
N ARG A 89 4.03 -0.22 6.75
CA ARG A 89 4.78 -1.48 6.78
C ARG A 89 4.04 -2.55 6.01
N SER A 90 4.80 -3.47 5.45
CA SER A 90 4.31 -4.71 4.87
C SER A 90 4.65 -5.94 5.73
N GLY A 91 3.91 -7.02 5.55
CA GLY A 91 4.14 -8.31 6.18
C GLY A 91 3.48 -9.45 5.39
N VAL A 92 3.86 -10.68 5.72
CA VAL A 92 3.30 -11.90 5.12
C VAL A 92 2.48 -12.64 6.17
N ASP A 93 1.23 -12.95 5.84
CA ASP A 93 0.34 -13.77 6.65
C ASP A 93 -0.14 -14.98 5.84
N GLY A 94 0.44 -16.15 6.10
CA GLY A 94 0.24 -17.36 5.30
C GLY A 94 0.61 -17.13 3.84
N ASN A 95 -0.39 -17.11 2.96
CA ASN A 95 -0.25 -16.87 1.52
C ASN A 95 -0.69 -15.47 1.08
N ALA A 96 -0.88 -14.55 2.04
CA ALA A 96 -1.28 -13.18 1.78
C ALA A 96 -0.15 -12.20 2.11
N VAL A 97 -0.13 -11.09 1.38
CA VAL A 97 0.65 -9.90 1.72
C VAL A 97 -0.29 -8.91 2.38
N VAL A 98 0.14 -8.36 3.51
CA VAL A 98 -0.59 -7.34 4.26
C VAL A 98 0.25 -6.06 4.24
N VAL A 99 -0.38 -4.92 3.97
CA VAL A 99 0.25 -3.60 4.02
C VAL A 99 -0.63 -2.67 4.83
N GLY A 100 -0.04 -1.91 5.73
CA GLY A 100 -0.81 -1.03 6.61
C GLY A 100 0.02 -0.17 7.54
N THR A 101 -0.66 0.35 8.56
CA THR A 101 -0.10 1.21 9.60
C THR A 101 -0.87 0.99 10.90
N ASP A 102 -0.17 1.12 12.03
CA ASP A 102 -0.75 1.12 13.39
C ASP A 102 -1.17 2.54 13.84
N VAL A 103 -0.86 3.56 13.05
CA VAL A 103 -1.22 4.95 13.33
C VAL A 103 -2.74 5.12 13.23
N LYS A 104 -3.37 5.42 14.37
CA LYS A 104 -4.84 5.49 14.52
C LYS A 104 -5.54 6.38 13.48
N TYR A 105 -4.97 7.54 13.15
CA TYR A 105 -5.55 8.47 12.18
C TYR A 105 -5.32 8.04 10.73
N GLY A 106 -4.49 7.01 10.47
CA GLY A 106 -4.34 6.39 9.15
C GLY A 106 -5.67 5.85 8.64
N ARG A 107 -6.43 5.14 9.50
CA ARG A 107 -7.79 4.67 9.17
C ARG A 107 -8.74 5.81 8.77
N VAL A 108 -8.67 6.94 9.48
CA VAL A 108 -9.50 8.12 9.19
C VAL A 108 -9.19 8.70 7.82
N HIS A 109 -7.91 8.76 7.43
CA HIS A 109 -7.56 9.20 6.09
C HIS A 109 -7.88 8.15 5.02
N GLN A 110 -7.75 6.86 5.32
CA GLN A 110 -8.10 5.82 4.34
C GLN A 110 -9.58 5.82 3.96
N TYR A 111 -10.48 5.94 4.95
CA TYR A 111 -11.92 5.74 4.73
C TYR A 111 -12.77 6.99 4.93
N GLY A 112 -12.16 8.10 5.38
CA GLY A 112 -12.90 9.25 5.89
C GLY A 112 -13.49 8.97 7.28
N ALA A 113 -13.98 10.02 7.92
CA ALA A 113 -14.71 9.91 9.19
C ALA A 113 -15.58 11.13 9.46
N ILE A 114 -16.60 10.93 10.30
CA ILE A 114 -17.27 12.02 11.01
C ILE A 114 -16.81 11.96 12.46
N ILE A 115 -16.16 13.03 12.93
CA ILE A 115 -15.70 13.17 14.31
C ILE A 115 -16.75 13.93 15.10
N THR A 116 -17.18 13.37 16.23
CA THR A 116 -18.16 13.97 17.16
C THR A 116 -17.57 14.08 18.56
N PRO A 117 -18.04 15.02 19.39
CA PRO A 117 -17.60 15.13 20.77
C PRO A 117 -18.14 13.94 21.59
N LYS A 118 -17.29 13.41 22.49
CA LYS A 118 -17.65 12.25 23.32
C LYS A 118 -18.35 12.65 24.63
N ASN A 119 -17.80 13.65 25.33
CA ASN A 119 -18.21 14.04 26.69
C ASN A 119 -18.51 15.54 26.81
N ALA A 120 -18.64 16.25 25.70
CA ALA A 120 -18.81 17.70 25.65
C ALA A 120 -19.88 18.07 24.62
N PRO A 121 -20.52 19.26 24.72
CA PRO A 121 -21.57 19.65 23.78
C PRO A 121 -21.04 19.90 22.35
N GLN A 122 -19.75 20.21 22.20
CA GLN A 122 -19.13 20.49 20.90
C GLN A 122 -17.63 20.20 20.92
N LEU A 123 -17.06 19.96 19.74
CA LEU A 123 -15.62 19.97 19.52
C LEU A 123 -15.10 21.41 19.66
N SER A 124 -13.88 21.55 20.17
CA SER A 124 -13.19 22.84 20.20
C SER A 124 -11.72 22.65 19.83
N PHE A 125 -11.29 23.30 18.75
CA PHE A 125 -9.93 23.20 18.24
C PHE A 125 -9.53 24.50 17.52
N THR A 126 -8.23 24.65 17.27
CA THR A 126 -7.70 25.81 16.55
C THR A 126 -7.27 25.37 15.15
N MET A 127 -7.58 26.17 14.14
CA MET A 127 -7.18 25.95 12.74
C MET A 127 -6.74 27.28 12.14
N GLY A 128 -5.46 27.38 11.77
CA GLY A 128 -4.82 28.68 11.55
C GLY A 128 -4.87 29.50 12.84
N ASP A 129 -5.24 30.78 12.73
CA ASP A 129 -5.38 31.68 13.89
C ASP A 129 -6.80 31.71 14.47
N LYS A 130 -7.69 30.81 14.02
CA LYS A 130 -9.11 30.80 14.41
C LYS A 130 -9.41 29.66 15.37
N ARG A 131 -10.11 29.99 16.46
CA ARG A 131 -10.73 29.01 17.34
C ARG A 131 -12.10 28.60 16.78
N ILE A 132 -12.29 27.31 16.59
CA ILE A 132 -13.47 26.70 15.97
C ILE A 132 -14.21 25.88 17.02
N HIS A 133 -15.53 26.01 16.97
CA HIS A 133 -16.48 25.23 17.74
C HIS A 133 -17.43 24.53 16.77
N ALA A 134 -17.55 23.21 16.86
CA ALA A 134 -18.35 22.43 15.91
C ALA A 134 -19.02 21.24 16.58
N ALA A 135 -20.29 20.97 16.22
CA ALA A 135 -20.99 19.76 16.67
C ALA A 135 -20.38 18.48 16.08
N SER A 136 -19.85 18.57 14.86
CA SER A 136 -19.12 17.48 14.20
C SER A 136 -18.14 18.02 13.17
N VAL A 137 -17.12 17.23 12.83
CA VAL A 137 -16.18 17.50 11.72
C VAL A 137 -16.20 16.33 10.76
N HIS A 138 -16.44 16.62 9.48
CA HIS A 138 -16.26 15.65 8.40
C HIS A 138 -14.82 15.69 7.89
N ILE A 139 -14.16 14.54 7.86
CA ILE A 139 -12.84 14.34 7.27
C ILE A 139 -13.04 13.48 6.02
N PRO A 140 -12.79 14.01 4.82
CA PRO A 140 -12.94 13.24 3.59
C PRO A 140 -11.87 12.14 3.50
N ALA A 141 -12.22 11.05 2.83
CA ALA A 141 -11.29 9.97 2.51
C ALA A 141 -10.21 10.46 1.55
N ARG A 142 -8.99 9.97 1.75
CA ARG A 142 -7.80 10.13 0.93
C ARG A 142 -7.11 8.76 0.91
N PRO A 143 -7.68 7.79 0.19
CA PRO A 143 -7.17 6.43 0.17
C PRO A 143 -5.73 6.44 -0.31
N TYR A 144 -4.84 5.84 0.47
CA TYR A 144 -3.42 5.68 0.12
C TYR A 144 -3.05 4.19 0.08
N LEU A 145 -3.72 3.36 0.87
CA LEU A 145 -3.68 1.90 0.77
C LEU A 145 -4.61 1.44 -0.34
N GLY A 146 -4.12 0.51 -1.16
CA GLY A 146 -4.86 -0.12 -2.24
C GLY A 146 -3.93 -0.91 -3.14
N PHE A 147 -4.52 -1.54 -4.16
CA PHE A 147 -3.81 -2.34 -5.15
C PHE A 147 -4.12 -1.79 -6.55
N SER A 148 -3.22 -0.96 -7.07
CA SER A 148 -3.36 -0.26 -8.35
C SER A 148 -3.09 -1.16 -9.55
N GLY A 149 -3.29 -0.62 -10.76
CA GLY A 149 -2.84 -1.28 -11.99
C GLY A 149 -1.32 -1.48 -12.02
N GLU A 150 -0.57 -0.45 -11.61
CA GLU A 150 0.91 -0.51 -11.51
C GLU A 150 1.38 -1.54 -10.49
N ASP A 151 0.69 -1.66 -9.35
CA ASP A 151 0.98 -2.70 -8.36
C ASP A 151 0.82 -4.09 -8.95
N ARG A 152 -0.24 -4.29 -9.75
CA ARG A 152 -0.48 -5.57 -10.44
C ARG A 152 0.65 -5.89 -11.41
N GLU A 153 1.10 -4.92 -12.19
CA GLU A 153 2.22 -5.09 -13.13
C GLU A 153 3.53 -5.42 -12.39
N MET A 154 3.83 -4.70 -11.31
CA MET A 154 4.99 -4.97 -10.44
C MET A 154 4.94 -6.39 -9.88
N VAL A 155 3.80 -6.83 -9.35
CA VAL A 155 3.64 -8.20 -8.80
C VAL A 155 3.83 -9.26 -9.89
N VAL A 156 3.27 -9.05 -11.07
CA VAL A 156 3.46 -9.96 -12.21
C VAL A 156 4.94 -10.01 -12.62
N GLY A 157 5.63 -8.87 -12.67
CA GLY A 157 7.07 -8.83 -12.95
C GLY A 157 7.89 -9.61 -11.93
N GLN A 158 7.63 -9.44 -10.63
CA GLN A 158 8.33 -10.19 -9.58
C GLN A 158 8.06 -11.71 -9.65
N LEU A 159 6.83 -12.10 -10.01
CA LEU A 159 6.49 -13.49 -10.30
C LEU A 159 7.32 -14.02 -11.47
N GLU A 160 7.34 -13.32 -12.60
CA GLU A 160 8.09 -13.71 -13.80
C GLU A 160 9.59 -13.85 -13.52
N ASP A 161 10.18 -12.93 -12.78
CA ASP A 161 11.59 -12.97 -12.42
C ASP A 161 11.92 -14.19 -11.55
N MET A 162 11.04 -14.51 -10.60
CA MET A 162 11.16 -15.73 -9.80
C MET A 162 11.08 -16.98 -10.68
N TYR A 163 10.11 -17.04 -11.61
CA TYR A 163 9.97 -18.16 -12.54
C TYR A 163 11.22 -18.34 -13.40
N ARG A 164 11.77 -17.26 -13.96
CA ARG A 164 13.00 -17.29 -14.76
C ARG A 164 14.19 -17.79 -13.93
N SER A 165 14.30 -17.36 -12.68
CA SER A 165 15.36 -17.80 -11.75
C SER A 165 15.29 -19.29 -11.43
N ALA A 166 14.07 -19.83 -11.25
CA ALA A 166 13.87 -21.25 -11.00
C ALA A 166 14.22 -22.13 -12.21
N ILE A 167 14.01 -21.65 -13.44
CA ILE A 167 14.26 -22.41 -14.67
C ILE A 167 15.75 -22.37 -15.07
N ARG A 168 16.45 -21.25 -14.86
CA ARG A 168 17.83 -21.05 -15.35
C ARG A 168 18.94 -21.57 -14.42
N ARG A 169 18.60 -22.01 -13.22
CA ARG A 169 19.55 -22.68 -12.30
C ARG A 169 19.74 -24.15 -12.62
#